data_AF-A0A7Z0WUU6-F1
#
_entry.id   AF-A0A7Z0WUU6-F1
#
_cell.length_a   1.000
_cell.length_b   1.000
_cell.length_c   1.000
_cell.angle_alpha   90.00
_cell.angle_beta   90.00
_cell.angle_gamma   90.00
#
_symmetry.space_group_name_H-M   'P 1'
#
loop_
_entity.id
_entity.type
_entity.pdbx_description
1 polymer ?
#
loop_
_entity_poly.entity_id
_entity_poly.type
_entity_poly.pdbx_seq_one_letter_code
_entity_poly.pdbx_strand_id
1 'polypeptide(L)'
;MIKYVHTNHSIKKIRMRTTMKEVSEMKPKYKVIINDIKSKILSGVYRVGEQIPTESAIQEEYKVSRHTVRKAILELANEGFLRSEKGSGTYVSNQYQSKPGGNSNNKIIGVITTYISDYIFPSIIRGIEGRLNEANYSLLLASTNNDVEQEKKALEMMLSFGVDGLIVEPTKSNLYNPNIAYYLSFKEQDIPFIMINAYYEELDVPFLCLDDVQSSYLATKELISKGHTQIGLISKMDDLQGKYRMKGYIKALGEAKLRFQPEHVLSYNTETKLELYTNLKKFLNEKRDVLTAIVCYNDEVGLEVANVCRQLNISVPDKLSIIGQDNSYIAKNANIKLTTLTHPQEQMGHDAADWVIKKLQGKKDLPNETYYQPVLIEGETVKELDVQ
;
A
#
# COMPACT_ATOMS: atom_id res chain seq x y z
N MET A 1 -55.89 7.88 -42.00
CA MET A 1 -55.81 6.76 -42.97
C MET A 1 -54.39 6.76 -43.52
N ILE A 2 -53.66 5.63 -43.42
CA ILE A 2 -52.40 5.30 -44.14
C ILE A 2 -51.13 6.01 -43.61
N LYS A 3 -49.98 5.38 -43.35
CA LYS A 3 -49.51 3.99 -43.13
C LYS A 3 -48.14 4.12 -42.44
N TYR A 4 -47.85 3.23 -41.50
CA TYR A 4 -46.51 2.98 -40.98
C TYR A 4 -45.56 2.55 -42.12
N VAL A 5 -44.35 3.12 -42.18
CA VAL A 5 -43.21 2.54 -42.90
C VAL A 5 -42.03 2.49 -41.93
N HIS A 6 -41.65 1.26 -41.58
CA HIS A 6 -40.41 0.93 -40.89
C HIS A 6 -39.20 1.15 -41.81
N THR A 7 -38.17 1.82 -41.29
CA THR A 7 -36.81 1.67 -41.80
C THR A 7 -35.86 1.41 -40.63
N ASN A 8 -35.36 0.17 -40.62
CA ASN A 8 -34.32 -0.33 -39.74
C ASN A 8 -33.03 0.47 -39.92
N HIS A 9 -32.51 1.06 -38.83
CA HIS A 9 -31.10 1.41 -38.71
C HIS A 9 -30.51 0.61 -37.54
N SER A 10 -30.01 -0.57 -37.90
CA SER A 10 -29.22 -1.44 -37.03
C SER A 10 -27.86 -0.81 -36.76
N ILE A 11 -27.78 0.02 -35.73
CA ILE A 11 -26.51 0.38 -35.10
C ILE A 11 -25.99 -0.88 -34.41
N LYS A 12 -25.10 -1.60 -35.09
CA LYS A 12 -24.31 -2.69 -34.51
C LYS A 12 -23.49 -2.11 -33.36
N LYS A 13 -23.97 -2.29 -32.12
CA LYS A 13 -23.18 -2.18 -30.89
C LYS A 13 -22.00 -3.15 -31.00
N ILE A 14 -20.83 -2.64 -31.35
CA ILE A 14 -19.55 -3.34 -31.15
C ILE A 14 -19.36 -3.44 -29.65
N ARG A 15 -19.66 -4.62 -29.12
CA ARG A 15 -19.52 -4.97 -27.70
C ARG A 15 -18.05 -5.34 -27.48
N MET A 16 -17.19 -4.36 -27.19
CA MET A 16 -15.88 -4.63 -26.61
C MET A 16 -16.08 -5.14 -25.17
N ARG A 17 -16.26 -6.45 -25.04
CA ARG A 17 -16.05 -7.19 -23.79
C ARG A 17 -14.83 -8.06 -24.01
N THR A 18 -13.65 -7.46 -23.91
CA THR A 18 -12.41 -8.23 -23.78
C THR A 18 -12.32 -8.67 -22.33
N THR A 19 -12.34 -9.98 -22.10
CA THR A 19 -12.22 -10.55 -20.76
C THR A 19 -10.76 -10.52 -20.32
N MET A 20 -10.46 -10.40 -19.02
CA MET A 20 -9.08 -10.42 -18.50
C MET A 20 -8.29 -11.70 -18.85
N LYS A 21 -8.97 -12.77 -19.28
CA LYS A 21 -8.36 -13.97 -19.85
C LYS A 21 -7.72 -13.72 -21.22
N GLU A 22 -8.33 -12.90 -22.09
CA GLU A 22 -7.83 -12.60 -23.44
C GLU A 22 -6.66 -11.62 -23.45
N VAL A 23 -6.53 -10.77 -22.42
CA VAL A 23 -5.37 -9.86 -22.28
C VAL A 23 -4.09 -10.62 -21.88
N SER A 24 -4.22 -11.81 -21.29
CA SER A 24 -3.07 -12.67 -20.96
C SER A 24 -2.45 -13.36 -22.19
N GLU A 25 -3.19 -13.50 -23.30
CA GLU A 25 -2.74 -14.15 -24.53
C GLU A 25 -2.01 -13.22 -25.52
N MET A 26 -1.97 -11.91 -25.28
CA MET A 26 -1.36 -10.93 -26.20
C MET A 26 0.12 -10.57 -25.92
N LYS A 27 0.76 -11.19 -24.91
CA LYS A 27 2.22 -11.00 -24.73
C LYS A 27 2.96 -12.04 -25.56
N PRO A 28 3.94 -11.65 -26.40
CA PRO A 28 4.76 -12.61 -27.12
C PRO A 28 5.40 -13.61 -26.15
N LYS A 29 5.33 -14.91 -26.44
CA LYS A 29 5.81 -15.97 -25.53
C LYS A 29 7.25 -15.80 -25.06
N TYR A 30 8.13 -15.20 -25.87
CA TYR A 30 9.51 -14.90 -25.45
C TYR A 30 9.58 -13.87 -24.31
N LYS A 31 8.65 -12.90 -24.24
CA LYS A 31 8.59 -11.92 -23.13
C LYS A 31 8.17 -12.57 -21.81
N VAL A 32 7.35 -13.62 -21.86
CA VAL A 32 6.97 -14.39 -20.66
C VAL A 32 8.22 -15.06 -20.06
N ILE A 33 9.05 -15.67 -20.91
CA ILE A 33 10.32 -16.30 -20.50
C ILE A 33 11.29 -15.26 -19.93
N ILE A 34 11.45 -14.11 -20.60
CA ILE A 34 12.33 -13.03 -20.13
C ILE A 34 11.89 -12.57 -18.73
N ASN A 35 10.60 -12.27 -18.57
CA ASN A 35 10.09 -11.75 -17.31
C ASN A 35 10.24 -12.79 -16.19
N ASP A 36 9.93 -14.06 -16.45
CA ASP A 36 10.09 -15.11 -15.44
C ASP A 36 11.56 -15.30 -15.03
N ILE A 37 12.48 -15.40 -15.99
CA ILE A 37 13.90 -15.59 -15.68
C ILE A 37 14.46 -14.36 -14.94
N LYS A 38 14.13 -13.14 -15.35
CA LYS A 38 14.50 -11.93 -14.60
C LYS A 38 13.97 -11.98 -13.17
N SER A 39 12.69 -12.30 -13.02
CA SER A 39 12.02 -12.41 -11.72
C SER A 39 12.76 -13.39 -10.81
N LYS A 40 13.15 -14.57 -11.32
CA LYS A 40 13.92 -15.58 -10.59
C LYS A 40 15.34 -15.12 -10.25
N ILE A 41 16.02 -14.36 -11.12
CA ILE A 41 17.33 -13.80 -10.82
C ILE A 41 17.23 -12.71 -9.74
N LEU A 42 16.29 -11.77 -9.91
CA LEU A 42 16.10 -10.62 -9.03
C LEU A 42 15.62 -11.01 -7.62
N SER A 43 14.85 -12.09 -7.51
CA SER A 43 14.42 -12.66 -6.21
C SER A 43 15.45 -13.59 -5.57
N GLY A 44 16.60 -13.83 -6.21
CA GLY A 44 17.66 -14.71 -5.70
C GLY A 44 17.39 -16.21 -5.87
N VAL A 45 16.31 -16.60 -6.58
CA VAL A 45 16.06 -18.01 -6.94
C VAL A 45 17.17 -18.56 -7.84
N TYR A 46 17.69 -17.74 -8.75
CA TYR A 46 18.92 -18.03 -9.49
C TYR A 46 20.03 -17.10 -9.03
N ARG A 47 21.09 -17.66 -8.46
CA ARG A 47 22.21 -16.88 -7.89
C ARG A 47 23.24 -16.51 -8.95
N VAL A 48 23.97 -15.40 -8.73
CA VAL A 48 25.06 -14.99 -9.62
C VAL A 48 26.08 -16.13 -9.78
N GLY A 49 26.40 -16.48 -11.03
CA GLY A 49 27.29 -17.58 -11.37
C GLY A 49 26.61 -18.96 -11.45
N GLU A 50 25.35 -19.09 -11.07
CA GLU A 50 24.57 -20.32 -11.22
C GLU A 50 24.18 -20.55 -12.69
N GLN A 51 24.13 -21.81 -13.11
CA GLN A 51 23.65 -22.20 -14.44
C GLN A 51 22.12 -22.23 -14.46
N ILE A 52 21.50 -21.48 -15.38
CA ILE A 52 20.05 -21.57 -15.59
C ILE A 52 19.68 -22.86 -16.34
N PRO A 53 18.40 -23.30 -16.33
CA PRO A 53 17.96 -24.46 -17.10
C PRO A 53 18.39 -24.40 -18.58
N THR A 54 18.67 -25.57 -19.17
CA THR A 54 19.12 -25.66 -20.58
C THR A 54 18.05 -25.18 -21.57
N GLU A 55 18.45 -24.81 -22.79
CA GLU A 55 17.49 -24.40 -23.84
C GLU A 55 16.35 -25.42 -24.00
N SER A 56 16.67 -26.72 -23.99
CA SER A 56 15.70 -27.80 -24.13
C SER A 56 14.74 -27.91 -22.95
N ALA A 57 15.22 -27.71 -21.72
CA ALA A 57 14.36 -27.70 -20.54
C ALA A 57 13.39 -26.51 -20.57
N ILE A 58 13.86 -25.32 -20.95
CA ILE A 58 13.01 -24.12 -21.09
C ILE A 58 11.99 -24.32 -22.23
N GLN A 59 12.35 -24.99 -23.32
CA GLN A 59 11.39 -25.31 -24.38
C GLN A 59 10.23 -26.17 -23.89
N GLU A 60 10.52 -27.18 -23.07
CA GLU A 60 9.55 -28.10 -22.51
C GLU A 60 8.66 -27.42 -21.45
N GLU A 61 9.26 -26.67 -20.53
CA GLU A 61 8.57 -25.93 -19.46
C GLU A 61 7.56 -24.93 -20.04
N TYR A 62 7.97 -24.12 -21.02
CA TYR A 62 7.14 -23.05 -21.57
C TYR A 62 6.33 -23.45 -22.81
N LYS A 63 6.50 -24.68 -23.31
CA LYS A 63 5.86 -25.18 -24.55
C LYS A 63 6.06 -24.22 -25.73
N VAL A 64 7.33 -23.90 -26.01
CA VAL A 64 7.76 -22.95 -27.05
C VAL A 64 8.79 -23.53 -28.00
N SER A 65 8.98 -22.88 -29.16
CA SER A 65 10.04 -23.24 -30.08
C SER A 65 11.42 -22.82 -29.54
N ARG A 66 12.47 -23.55 -29.95
CA ARG A 66 13.87 -23.21 -29.65
C ARG A 66 14.24 -21.77 -30.01
N HIS A 67 13.70 -21.27 -31.12
CA HIS A 67 13.95 -19.89 -31.56
C HIS A 67 13.40 -18.86 -30.55
N THR A 68 12.25 -19.14 -29.94
CA THR A 68 11.65 -18.29 -28.90
C THR A 68 12.53 -18.23 -27.65
N VAL A 69 13.06 -19.39 -27.22
CA VAL A 69 13.99 -19.49 -26.06
C VAL A 69 15.28 -18.74 -26.33
N ARG A 70 15.90 -18.94 -27.51
CA ARG A 70 17.13 -18.24 -27.90
C ARG A 70 16.97 -16.74 -27.95
N LYS A 71 15.83 -16.26 -28.46
CA LYS A 71 15.51 -14.83 -28.45
C LYS A 71 15.47 -14.29 -27.01
N ALA A 72 14.81 -15.00 -26.10
CA ALA A 72 14.74 -14.61 -24.69
C ALA A 72 16.12 -14.58 -24.01
N ILE A 73 16.93 -15.63 -24.19
CA ILE A 73 18.29 -15.70 -23.62
C ILE A 73 19.17 -14.58 -24.18
N LEU A 74 19.09 -14.30 -25.48
CA LEU A 74 19.87 -13.23 -26.11
C LEU A 74 19.51 -11.85 -25.52
N GLU A 75 18.21 -11.57 -25.33
CA GLU A 75 17.73 -10.31 -24.74
C GLU A 75 18.20 -10.18 -23.29
N LEU A 76 18.08 -11.24 -22.48
CA LEU A 76 18.58 -11.28 -21.11
C LEU A 76 20.10 -11.09 -21.02
N ALA A 77 20.86 -11.65 -21.96
CA ALA A 77 22.31 -11.46 -22.02
C ALA A 77 22.68 -10.03 -22.41
N ASN A 78 21.96 -9.43 -23.38
CA ASN A 78 22.16 -8.04 -23.77
C ASN A 78 21.83 -7.06 -22.63
N GLU A 79 20.86 -7.39 -21.79
CA GLU A 79 20.52 -6.63 -20.59
C GLU A 79 21.45 -6.92 -19.39
N GLY A 80 22.44 -7.80 -19.55
CA GLY A 80 23.44 -8.09 -18.53
C GLY A 80 22.99 -9.06 -17.42
N PHE A 81 21.79 -9.65 -17.52
CA PHE A 81 21.27 -10.64 -16.56
C PHE A 81 21.91 -12.02 -16.72
N LEU A 82 22.30 -12.38 -17.94
CA LEU A 82 22.87 -13.69 -18.27
C LEU A 82 24.20 -13.54 -19.03
N ARG A 83 25.03 -14.58 -18.97
CA ARG A 83 26.18 -14.79 -19.86
C ARG A 83 26.18 -16.21 -20.40
N SER A 84 26.49 -16.37 -21.68
CA SER A 84 26.62 -17.71 -22.28
C SER A 84 28.09 -18.10 -22.41
N GLU A 85 28.44 -19.29 -21.92
CA GLU A 85 29.79 -19.84 -22.00
C GLU A 85 29.80 -21.02 -22.99
N LYS A 86 30.61 -20.89 -24.04
CA LYS A 86 30.60 -21.80 -25.20
C LYS A 86 30.86 -23.24 -24.75
N GLY A 87 29.87 -24.11 -24.94
CA GLY A 87 29.96 -25.54 -24.61
C GLY A 87 29.62 -25.90 -23.16
N SER A 88 29.42 -24.92 -22.28
CA SER A 88 29.15 -25.15 -20.85
C SER A 88 27.70 -24.83 -20.48
N GLY A 89 27.12 -23.77 -21.04
CA GLY A 89 25.73 -23.39 -20.79
C GLY A 89 25.52 -21.88 -20.69
N THR A 90 24.43 -21.49 -20.05
CA THR A 90 24.10 -20.09 -19.76
C THR A 90 24.04 -19.90 -18.25
N TYR A 91 24.73 -18.87 -17.76
CA TYR A 91 24.92 -18.60 -16.34
C TYR A 91 24.39 -17.21 -15.98
N VAL A 92 23.97 -17.02 -14.73
CA VAL A 92 23.58 -15.71 -14.21
C VAL A 92 24.78 -14.78 -14.16
N SER A 93 24.64 -13.61 -14.77
CA SER A 93 25.64 -12.53 -14.78
C SER A 93 25.28 -11.47 -13.76
N ASN A 94 26.25 -10.68 -13.30
CA ASN A 94 26.02 -9.53 -12.41
C ASN A 94 26.10 -8.17 -13.13
N GLN A 95 26.20 -8.18 -14.46
CA GLN A 95 26.42 -6.95 -15.24
C GLN A 95 25.19 -6.03 -15.24
N TYR A 96 23.98 -6.58 -15.06
CA TYR A 96 22.76 -5.80 -14.89
C TYR A 96 22.79 -4.84 -13.68
N GLN A 97 23.70 -5.06 -12.72
CA GLN A 97 23.92 -4.16 -11.57
C GLN A 97 24.89 -3.00 -11.87
N SER A 98 25.55 -3.00 -13.04
CA SER A 98 26.55 -1.99 -13.37
C SER A 98 25.88 -0.72 -13.87
N LYS A 99 25.95 0.37 -13.07
CA LYS A 99 25.35 1.69 -13.40
C LYS A 99 25.81 2.16 -14.80
N PRO A 100 24.91 2.41 -15.77
CA PRO A 100 25.29 3.00 -17.04
C PRO A 100 25.61 4.48 -16.83
N GLY A 101 26.90 4.85 -16.82
CA GLY A 101 27.37 6.20 -17.18
C GLY A 101 26.90 7.42 -16.36
N GLY A 102 26.33 7.26 -15.16
CA GLY A 102 26.00 8.38 -14.27
C GLY A 102 27.18 8.74 -13.37
N ASN A 103 27.49 10.03 -13.24
CA ASN A 103 28.47 10.55 -12.27
C ASN A 103 28.35 9.83 -10.91
N SER A 104 29.48 9.40 -10.36
CA SER A 104 29.61 8.65 -9.10
C SER A 104 29.10 9.37 -7.84
N ASN A 105 28.42 10.52 -7.99
CA ASN A 105 28.02 11.40 -6.88
C ASN A 105 26.50 11.50 -6.65
N ASN A 106 25.64 10.95 -7.51
CA ASN A 106 24.18 11.06 -7.33
C ASN A 106 23.58 9.67 -7.07
N LYS A 107 23.37 9.34 -5.80
CA LYS A 107 22.78 8.08 -5.36
C LYS A 107 21.25 8.11 -5.53
N ILE A 108 20.65 6.98 -5.84
CA ILE A 108 19.20 6.87 -6.08
C ILE A 108 18.55 6.17 -4.88
N ILE A 109 17.54 6.79 -4.27
CA ILE A 109 16.71 6.17 -3.26
C ILE A 109 15.38 5.77 -3.89
N GLY A 110 15.07 4.48 -3.83
CA GLY A 110 13.78 3.94 -4.22
C GLY A 110 12.72 4.25 -3.15
N VAL A 111 11.51 4.57 -3.58
CA VAL A 111 10.35 4.73 -2.70
C VAL A 111 9.19 3.94 -3.28
N ILE A 112 8.69 2.99 -2.50
CA ILE A 112 7.50 2.19 -2.83
C ILE A 112 6.40 2.58 -1.87
N THR A 113 5.27 3.05 -2.39
CA THR A 113 4.09 3.44 -1.59
C THR A 113 2.85 2.72 -2.10
N THR A 114 1.80 2.62 -1.29
CA THR A 114 0.52 2.09 -1.77
C THR A 114 -0.13 3.06 -2.77
N TYR A 115 -0.18 4.35 -2.45
CA TYR A 115 -0.72 5.39 -3.33
C TYR A 115 0.23 6.58 -3.42
N ILE A 116 0.20 7.32 -4.54
CA ILE A 116 1.07 8.49 -4.75
C ILE A 116 0.31 9.80 -4.55
N SER A 117 -0.86 9.90 -5.16
CA SER A 117 -1.60 11.17 -5.26
C SER A 117 -2.72 11.32 -4.24
N ASP A 118 -3.02 10.24 -3.50
CA ASP A 118 -4.20 10.17 -2.65
C ASP A 118 -3.85 10.43 -1.18
N TYR A 119 -4.78 11.07 -0.48
CA TYR A 119 -4.79 11.14 0.97
C TYR A 119 -3.49 11.71 1.60
N ILE A 120 -2.82 10.97 2.49
CA ILE A 120 -1.63 11.43 3.23
C ILE A 120 -0.31 11.28 2.46
N PHE A 121 -0.31 10.54 1.34
CA PHE A 121 0.91 10.19 0.62
C PHE A 121 1.64 11.38 -0.01
N PRO A 122 0.96 12.39 -0.60
CA PRO A 122 1.65 13.57 -1.12
C PRO A 122 2.48 14.30 -0.04
N SER A 123 2.00 14.36 1.20
CA SER A 123 2.74 14.97 2.32
C SER A 123 3.95 14.14 2.72
N ILE A 124 3.80 12.82 2.78
CA ILE A 124 4.91 11.89 3.07
C ILE A 124 5.99 11.99 1.98
N ILE A 125 5.59 11.93 0.71
CA ILE A 125 6.50 12.02 -0.44
C ILE A 125 7.24 13.36 -0.44
N ARG A 126 6.55 14.47 -0.12
CA ARG A 126 7.18 15.80 0.01
C ARG A 126 8.28 15.80 1.06
N GLY A 127 8.04 15.18 2.21
CA GLY A 127 9.05 15.05 3.28
C GLY A 127 10.27 14.22 2.84
N ILE A 128 10.02 13.10 2.13
CA ILE A 128 11.10 12.29 1.54
C ILE A 128 11.89 13.11 0.53
N GLU A 129 11.22 13.69 -0.46
CA GLU A 129 11.83 14.45 -1.55
C GLU A 129 12.65 15.64 -1.02
N GLY A 130 12.10 16.41 -0.07
CA GLY A 130 12.80 17.54 0.55
C GLY A 130 14.13 17.11 1.15
N ARG A 131 14.12 16.07 1.98
CA ARG A 131 15.33 15.57 2.65
C ARG A 131 16.34 14.96 1.68
N LEU A 132 15.89 14.22 0.66
CA LEU A 132 16.77 13.65 -0.37
C LEU A 132 17.44 14.76 -1.20
N ASN A 133 16.69 15.78 -1.60
CA ASN A 133 17.19 16.91 -2.37
C ASN A 133 18.27 17.69 -1.59
N GLU A 134 18.07 17.94 -0.30
CA GLU A 134 19.07 18.58 0.57
C GLU A 134 20.40 17.81 0.61
N ALA A 135 20.36 16.48 0.48
CA ALA A 135 21.54 15.63 0.49
C ALA A 135 22.06 15.25 -0.90
N ASN A 136 21.51 15.82 -1.98
CA ASN A 136 21.85 15.48 -3.38
C ASN A 136 21.63 14.00 -3.74
N TYR A 137 20.54 13.41 -3.26
CA TYR A 137 20.06 12.09 -3.67
C TYR A 137 18.88 12.24 -4.64
N SER A 138 18.78 11.31 -5.59
CA SER A 138 17.65 11.24 -6.53
C SER A 138 16.57 10.29 -6.02
N LEU A 139 15.32 10.60 -6.32
CA LEU A 139 14.15 9.79 -5.97
C LEU A 139 13.68 8.94 -7.15
N LEU A 140 13.52 7.63 -6.95
CA LEU A 140 12.80 6.73 -7.86
C LEU A 140 11.52 6.24 -7.18
N LEU A 141 10.36 6.65 -7.68
CA LEU A 141 9.06 6.40 -7.04
C LEU A 141 8.27 5.31 -7.77
N ALA A 142 7.61 4.43 -7.01
CA ALA A 142 6.65 3.44 -7.50
C ALA A 142 5.41 3.36 -6.59
N SER A 143 4.25 3.03 -7.18
CA SER A 143 3.04 2.72 -6.43
C SER A 143 2.60 1.27 -6.61
N THR A 144 2.11 0.67 -5.52
CA THR A 144 1.58 -0.70 -5.55
C THR A 144 0.07 -0.73 -5.70
N ASN A 145 -0.64 0.36 -5.45
CA ASN A 145 -2.10 0.41 -5.31
C ASN A 145 -2.64 -0.62 -4.29
N ASN A 146 -1.80 -0.96 -3.30
CA ASN A 146 -2.02 -2.03 -2.34
C ASN A 146 -2.26 -3.42 -3.00
N ASP A 147 -1.66 -3.66 -4.17
CA ASP A 147 -1.70 -4.93 -4.92
C ASP A 147 -0.32 -5.62 -4.95
N VAL A 148 -0.29 -6.91 -4.61
CA VAL A 148 0.95 -7.69 -4.46
C VAL A 148 1.69 -7.93 -5.77
N GLU A 149 1.00 -7.97 -6.91
CA GLU A 149 1.66 -8.10 -8.22
C GLU A 149 2.27 -6.78 -8.68
N GLN A 150 1.67 -5.66 -8.29
CA GLN A 150 2.25 -4.34 -8.50
C GLN A 150 3.44 -4.08 -7.57
N GLU A 151 3.37 -4.53 -6.32
CA GLU A 151 4.52 -4.55 -5.40
C GLU A 151 5.70 -5.33 -6.00
N LYS A 152 5.45 -6.54 -6.53
CA LYS A 152 6.46 -7.34 -7.22
C LYS A 152 7.16 -6.54 -8.33
N LYS A 153 6.39 -5.91 -9.21
CA LYS A 153 6.95 -5.10 -10.32
C LYS A 153 7.74 -3.90 -9.80
N ALA A 154 7.28 -3.26 -8.72
CA ALA A 154 7.99 -2.16 -8.10
C ALA A 154 9.34 -2.62 -7.54
N LEU A 155 9.39 -3.75 -6.83
CA LEU A 155 10.62 -4.33 -6.29
C LEU A 155 11.60 -4.76 -7.41
N GLU A 156 11.09 -5.43 -8.46
CA GLU A 156 11.88 -5.79 -9.65
C GLU A 156 12.47 -4.54 -10.33
N MET A 157 11.68 -3.47 -10.43
CA MET A 157 12.14 -2.19 -10.96
C MET A 157 13.27 -1.61 -10.10
N MET A 158 13.11 -1.54 -8.78
CA MET A 158 14.12 -1.00 -7.87
C MET A 158 15.45 -1.77 -7.95
N LEU A 159 15.40 -3.11 -8.03
CA LEU A 159 16.61 -3.92 -8.23
C LEU A 159 17.23 -3.69 -9.61
N SER A 160 16.42 -3.62 -10.67
CA SER A 160 16.91 -3.40 -12.03
C SER A 160 17.56 -2.03 -12.22
N PHE A 161 17.08 -1.00 -11.51
CA PHE A 161 17.68 0.33 -11.54
C PHE A 161 18.89 0.46 -10.60
N GLY A 162 19.15 -0.53 -9.75
CA GLY A 162 20.26 -0.52 -8.80
C GLY A 162 20.18 0.63 -7.80
N VAL A 163 19.03 0.76 -7.11
CA VAL A 163 18.85 1.77 -6.07
C VAL A 163 19.88 1.59 -4.93
N ASP A 164 20.37 2.71 -4.40
CA ASP A 164 21.35 2.72 -3.30
C ASP A 164 20.68 2.58 -1.92
N GLY A 165 19.35 2.77 -1.83
CA GLY A 165 18.56 2.56 -0.62
C GLY A 165 17.08 2.57 -0.95
N LEU A 166 16.24 2.10 -0.02
CA LEU A 166 14.81 1.92 -0.28
C LEU A 166 13.94 2.34 0.92
N ILE A 167 12.85 3.05 0.66
CA ILE A 167 11.78 3.32 1.62
C ILE A 167 10.54 2.61 1.13
N VAL A 168 9.91 1.81 1.99
CA VAL A 168 8.78 0.95 1.59
C VAL A 168 7.60 1.17 2.51
N GLU A 169 6.45 1.49 1.95
CA GLU A 169 5.19 1.22 2.60
C GLU A 169 4.73 -0.20 2.21
N PRO A 170 4.60 -1.12 3.17
CA PRO A 170 4.13 -2.47 2.91
C PRO A 170 2.77 -2.52 2.22
N THR A 171 2.66 -3.40 1.24
CA THR A 171 1.40 -3.78 0.60
C THR A 171 0.72 -4.90 1.37
N LYS A 172 -0.56 -4.69 1.71
CA LYS A 172 -1.39 -5.65 2.43
C LYS A 172 -0.69 -6.27 3.65
N SER A 173 -0.13 -5.42 4.50
CA SER A 173 0.77 -5.81 5.61
C SER A 173 0.18 -6.80 6.60
N ASN A 174 -1.15 -6.96 6.65
CA ASN A 174 -1.80 -7.94 7.52
C ASN A 174 -2.12 -9.27 6.81
N LEU A 175 -1.56 -9.50 5.62
CA LEU A 175 -1.70 -10.73 4.84
C LEU A 175 -0.33 -11.27 4.45
N TYR A 176 -0.29 -12.54 4.05
CA TYR A 176 0.92 -13.18 3.55
C TYR A 176 1.50 -12.41 2.35
N ASN A 177 2.78 -12.05 2.43
CA ASN A 177 3.49 -11.41 1.34
C ASN A 177 4.24 -12.45 0.47
N PRO A 178 3.86 -12.64 -0.82
CA PRO A 178 4.59 -13.54 -1.71
C PRO A 178 5.95 -12.97 -2.20
N ASN A 179 6.25 -11.70 -1.92
CA ASN A 179 7.40 -10.96 -2.45
C ASN A 179 8.59 -10.87 -1.47
N ILE A 180 8.56 -11.59 -0.34
CA ILE A 180 9.62 -11.59 0.68
C ILE A 180 11.02 -11.84 0.09
N ALA A 181 11.13 -12.70 -0.93
CA ALA A 181 12.40 -13.02 -1.58
C ALA A 181 13.11 -11.78 -2.17
N TYR A 182 12.37 -10.79 -2.68
CA TYR A 182 12.96 -9.54 -3.19
C TYR A 182 13.53 -8.68 -2.05
N TYR A 183 12.84 -8.59 -0.92
CA TYR A 183 13.33 -7.89 0.27
C TYR A 183 14.62 -8.52 0.80
N LEU A 184 14.71 -9.85 0.80
CA LEU A 184 15.95 -10.56 1.13
C LEU A 184 17.06 -10.27 0.12
N SER A 185 16.73 -10.16 -1.17
CA SER A 185 17.71 -9.81 -2.21
C SER A 185 18.32 -8.41 -2.02
N PHE A 186 17.55 -7.44 -1.51
CA PHE A 186 18.11 -6.14 -1.09
C PHE A 186 19.08 -6.27 0.09
N LYS A 187 18.75 -7.11 1.09
CA LYS A 187 19.66 -7.38 2.23
C LYS A 187 20.96 -8.03 1.77
N GLU A 188 20.89 -9.02 0.89
CA GLU A 188 22.06 -9.71 0.33
C GLU A 188 22.98 -8.78 -0.47
N GLN A 189 22.42 -7.69 -1.03
CA GLN A 189 23.16 -6.67 -1.77
C GLN A 189 23.62 -5.49 -0.88
N ASP A 190 23.47 -5.59 0.44
CA ASP A 190 23.76 -4.51 1.39
C ASP A 190 23.02 -3.19 1.09
N ILE A 191 21.86 -3.27 0.43
CA ILE A 191 21.01 -2.10 0.15
C ILE A 191 20.15 -1.85 1.38
N PRO A 192 20.36 -0.75 2.13
CA PRO A 192 19.59 -0.46 3.32
C PRO A 192 18.16 -0.06 2.95
N PHE A 193 17.20 -0.58 3.71
CA PHE A 193 15.81 -0.18 3.55
C PHE A 193 15.07 -0.07 4.88
N ILE A 194 14.07 0.81 4.89
CA ILE A 194 13.21 1.09 6.03
C ILE A 194 11.74 1.04 5.60
N MET A 195 10.88 0.56 6.50
CA MET A 195 9.43 0.55 6.26
C MET A 195 8.73 1.72 6.93
N ILE A 196 7.65 2.20 6.33
CA ILE A 196 6.80 3.27 6.89
C ILE A 196 5.34 2.82 6.98
N ASN A 197 4.60 3.41 7.93
CA ASN A 197 3.18 3.15 8.25
C ASN A 197 2.85 1.72 8.73
N ALA A 198 3.57 0.72 8.25
CA ALA A 198 3.48 -0.68 8.65
C ALA A 198 4.83 -1.36 8.44
N TYR A 199 4.91 -2.65 8.74
CA TYR A 199 6.04 -3.52 8.43
C TYR A 199 5.53 -4.93 8.10
N TYR A 200 6.40 -5.80 7.57
CA TYR A 200 6.13 -7.23 7.47
C TYR A 200 6.69 -7.94 8.70
N GLU A 201 5.84 -8.63 9.46
CA GLU A 201 6.24 -9.32 10.71
C GLU A 201 7.29 -10.42 10.46
N GLU A 202 7.39 -10.93 9.23
CA GLU A 202 8.36 -11.92 8.78
C GLU A 202 9.76 -11.35 8.51
N LEU A 203 9.91 -10.01 8.48
CA LEU A 203 11.16 -9.33 8.19
C LEU A 203 11.66 -8.54 9.40
N ASP A 204 12.87 -8.87 9.85
CA ASP A 204 13.60 -8.05 10.81
C ASP A 204 14.23 -6.85 10.10
N VAL A 205 13.45 -5.78 9.93
CA VAL A 205 13.82 -4.56 9.18
C VAL A 205 13.35 -3.33 9.96
N PRO A 206 14.09 -2.22 9.86
CA PRO A 206 13.73 -1.01 10.57
C PRO A 206 12.41 -0.44 10.05
N PHE A 207 11.63 0.20 10.93
CA PHE A 207 10.36 0.81 10.55
C PHE A 207 10.02 2.07 11.35
N LEU A 208 9.19 2.91 10.73
CA LEU A 208 8.57 4.10 11.32
C LEU A 208 7.04 3.95 11.24
N CYS A 209 6.37 3.86 12.38
CA CYS A 209 4.92 3.66 12.45
C CYS A 209 4.25 4.69 13.36
N LEU A 210 2.98 5.00 13.11
CA LEU A 210 2.14 5.60 14.15
C LEU A 210 1.81 4.52 15.19
N ASP A 211 1.64 4.88 16.46
CA ASP A 211 1.04 3.98 17.44
C ASP A 211 -0.48 3.88 17.18
N ASP A 212 -0.87 3.02 16.24
CA ASP A 212 -2.26 2.83 15.80
C ASP A 212 -3.17 2.25 16.90
N VAL A 213 -2.59 1.47 17.83
CA VAL A 213 -3.32 0.98 19.01
C VAL A 213 -3.67 2.18 19.89
N GLN A 214 -2.70 3.03 20.19
CA GLN A 214 -2.92 4.23 21.00
C GLN A 214 -3.85 5.21 20.29
N SER A 215 -3.74 5.36 18.96
CA SER A 215 -4.57 6.27 18.17
C SER A 215 -6.06 5.95 18.33
N SER A 216 -6.43 4.70 18.06
CA SER A 216 -7.83 4.28 18.18
C SER A 216 -8.30 4.13 19.63
N TYR A 217 -7.39 3.82 20.56
CA TYR A 217 -7.68 3.84 21.99
C TYR A 217 -8.09 5.25 22.45
N LEU A 218 -7.33 6.28 22.08
CA LEU A 218 -7.65 7.68 22.40
C LEU A 218 -8.96 8.12 21.73
N ALA A 219 -9.16 7.79 20.45
CA ALA A 219 -10.42 8.07 19.75
C ALA A 219 -11.63 7.49 20.50
N THR A 220 -11.55 6.22 20.88
CA THR A 220 -12.65 5.52 21.54
C THR A 220 -12.85 6.05 22.96
N LYS A 221 -11.76 6.30 23.69
CA LYS A 221 -11.80 6.85 25.05
C LYS A 221 -12.44 8.23 25.08
N GLU A 222 -12.17 9.08 24.08
CA GLU A 222 -12.80 10.40 23.94
C GLU A 222 -14.32 10.30 23.87
N LEU A 223 -14.83 9.38 23.04
CA LEU A 223 -16.27 9.13 22.93
C LEU A 223 -16.85 8.62 24.26
N ILE A 224 -16.16 7.70 24.93
CA ILE A 224 -16.58 7.17 26.23
C ILE A 224 -16.63 8.28 27.28
N SER A 225 -15.62 9.16 27.35
CA SER A 225 -15.62 10.28 28.29
C SER A 225 -16.75 11.28 28.04
N LYS A 226 -17.29 11.30 26.83
CA LYS A 226 -18.46 12.10 26.43
C LYS A 226 -19.79 11.36 26.58
N GLY A 227 -19.80 10.22 27.30
CA GLY A 227 -21.01 9.47 27.62
C GLY A 227 -21.45 8.45 26.56
N HIS A 228 -20.71 8.28 25.46
CA HIS A 228 -21.05 7.28 24.46
C HIS A 228 -20.72 5.86 24.94
N THR A 229 -21.73 4.99 24.95
CA THR A 229 -21.58 3.56 25.30
C THR A 229 -21.79 2.63 24.11
N GLN A 230 -22.56 3.08 23.12
CA GLN A 230 -22.85 2.35 21.89
C GLN A 230 -22.02 2.93 20.74
N ILE A 231 -20.77 2.46 20.67
CA ILE A 231 -19.77 2.94 19.72
C ILE A 231 -19.57 1.90 18.63
N GLY A 232 -19.49 2.34 17.38
CA GLY A 232 -19.15 1.52 16.22
C GLY A 232 -17.72 1.73 15.75
N LEU A 233 -17.21 0.79 14.95
CA LEU A 233 -15.89 0.86 14.33
C LEU A 233 -16.00 0.57 12.84
N ILE A 234 -15.40 1.42 12.01
CA ILE A 234 -15.15 1.10 10.60
C ILE A 234 -13.66 0.81 10.44
N SER A 235 -13.28 -0.37 9.95
CA SER A 235 -11.87 -0.77 9.86
C SER A 235 -11.51 -1.38 8.51
N LYS A 236 -10.33 -1.04 8.00
CA LYS A 236 -9.68 -1.79 6.93
C LYS A 236 -8.98 -3.00 7.55
N MET A 237 -9.02 -4.19 6.93
CA MET A 237 -8.53 -5.42 7.58
C MET A 237 -7.40 -6.14 6.83
N ASP A 238 -7.04 -5.66 5.65
CA ASP A 238 -5.91 -6.15 4.87
C ASP A 238 -4.59 -5.40 5.18
N ASP A 239 -4.56 -4.48 6.15
CA ASP A 239 -3.34 -3.83 6.66
C ASP A 239 -3.23 -3.86 8.19
N LEU A 240 -1.99 -3.70 8.69
CA LEU A 240 -1.69 -3.74 10.12
C LEU A 240 -2.26 -2.55 10.87
N GLN A 241 -2.31 -1.37 10.23
CA GLN A 241 -2.87 -0.16 10.84
C GLN A 241 -4.30 -0.40 11.28
N GLY A 242 -5.15 -0.96 10.41
CA GLY A 242 -6.54 -1.28 10.74
C GLY A 242 -6.67 -2.35 11.83
N LYS A 243 -5.86 -3.42 11.78
CA LYS A 243 -5.78 -4.44 12.85
C LYS A 243 -5.43 -3.81 14.21
N TYR A 244 -4.46 -2.91 14.25
CA TYR A 244 -4.03 -2.24 15.48
C TYR A 244 -5.03 -1.18 15.95
N ARG A 245 -5.66 -0.44 15.05
CA ARG A 245 -6.77 0.46 15.38
C ARG A 245 -7.96 -0.32 15.98
N MET A 246 -8.29 -1.50 15.45
CA MET A 246 -9.29 -2.38 16.07
C MET A 246 -8.89 -2.82 17.49
N LYS A 247 -7.62 -3.18 17.71
CA LYS A 247 -7.10 -3.52 19.03
C LYS A 247 -7.23 -2.36 20.02
N GLY A 248 -6.93 -1.12 19.59
CA GLY A 248 -7.10 0.09 20.40
C GLY A 248 -8.54 0.34 20.83
N TYR A 249 -9.47 0.20 19.88
CA TYR A 249 -10.91 0.29 20.12
C TYR A 249 -11.39 -0.74 21.16
N ILE A 250 -11.03 -2.02 20.99
CA ILE A 250 -11.39 -3.09 21.93
C ILE A 250 -10.81 -2.82 23.32
N LYS A 251 -9.56 -2.35 23.40
CA LYS A 251 -8.89 -2.02 24.67
C LYS A 251 -9.66 -0.93 25.43
N ALA A 252 -10.05 0.15 24.76
CA ALA A 252 -10.79 1.25 25.39
C ALA A 252 -12.17 0.80 25.91
N LEU A 253 -12.91 -0.01 25.13
CA LEU A 253 -14.17 -0.60 25.58
C LEU A 253 -13.97 -1.48 26.82
N GLY A 254 -12.94 -2.34 26.81
CA GLY A 254 -12.63 -3.24 27.91
C GLY A 254 -12.31 -2.50 29.22
N GLU A 255 -11.51 -1.44 29.16
CA GLU A 255 -11.20 -0.60 30.32
C GLU A 255 -12.44 0.10 30.89
N ALA A 256 -13.36 0.52 30.03
CA ALA A 256 -14.64 1.11 30.40
C ALA A 256 -15.73 0.07 30.76
N LYS A 257 -15.41 -1.23 30.71
CA LYS A 257 -16.34 -2.35 30.92
C LYS A 257 -17.55 -2.34 29.97
N LEU A 258 -17.37 -1.79 28.78
CA LEU A 258 -18.36 -1.82 27.70
C LEU A 258 -18.23 -3.12 26.90
N ARG A 259 -19.37 -3.68 26.50
CA ARG A 259 -19.40 -4.94 25.76
C ARG A 259 -19.03 -4.71 24.30
N PHE A 260 -18.02 -5.43 23.82
CA PHE A 260 -17.74 -5.53 22.38
C PHE A 260 -18.89 -6.27 21.67
N GLN A 261 -19.41 -5.65 20.61
CA GLN A 261 -20.49 -6.17 19.77
C GLN A 261 -19.96 -6.29 18.33
N PRO A 262 -19.76 -7.51 17.79
CA PRO A 262 -19.28 -7.70 16.42
C PRO A 262 -20.14 -6.96 15.38
N GLU A 263 -21.45 -6.86 15.64
CA GLU A 263 -22.42 -6.16 14.81
C GLU A 263 -22.28 -4.63 14.82
N HIS A 264 -21.43 -4.06 15.67
CA HIS A 264 -21.05 -2.64 15.65
C HIS A 264 -19.82 -2.37 14.77
N VAL A 265 -19.24 -3.42 14.18
CA VAL A 265 -18.04 -3.31 13.34
C VAL A 265 -18.43 -3.48 11.88
N LEU A 266 -18.03 -2.53 11.04
CA LEU A 266 -18.01 -2.69 9.60
C LEU A 266 -16.55 -2.79 9.14
N SER A 267 -16.18 -3.94 8.60
CA SER A 267 -14.86 -4.14 8.01
C SER A 267 -14.90 -4.08 6.49
N TYR A 268 -13.82 -3.61 5.88
CA TYR A 268 -13.60 -3.68 4.43
C TYR A 268 -12.12 -3.97 4.14
N ASN A 269 -11.83 -4.36 2.90
CA ASN A 269 -10.48 -4.50 2.37
C ASN A 269 -10.32 -3.62 1.13
N THR A 270 -9.12 -3.57 0.55
CA THR A 270 -8.84 -2.80 -0.67
C THR A 270 -9.82 -3.12 -1.81
N GLU A 271 -10.10 -4.41 -2.05
CA GLU A 271 -11.00 -4.85 -3.13
C GLU A 271 -12.44 -4.40 -2.91
N THR A 272 -12.90 -4.37 -1.66
CA THR A 272 -14.28 -4.01 -1.31
C THR A 272 -14.44 -2.51 -1.07
N LYS A 273 -13.37 -1.70 -1.18
CA LYS A 273 -13.42 -0.23 -0.98
C LYS A 273 -14.42 0.43 -1.93
N LEU A 274 -14.56 -0.06 -3.15
CA LEU A 274 -15.54 0.46 -4.13
C LEU A 274 -17.01 0.28 -3.69
N GLU A 275 -17.27 -0.69 -2.82
CA GLU A 275 -18.60 -0.99 -2.29
C GLU A 275 -18.83 -0.32 -0.93
N LEU A 276 -17.81 0.34 -0.37
CA LEU A 276 -17.82 0.90 0.99
C LEU A 276 -19.00 1.82 1.20
N TYR A 277 -19.28 2.72 0.25
CA TYR A 277 -20.43 3.61 0.30
C TYR A 277 -21.77 2.86 0.48
N THR A 278 -21.99 1.82 -0.32
CA THR A 278 -23.22 1.02 -0.27
C THR A 278 -23.31 0.25 1.05
N ASN A 279 -22.19 -0.31 1.50
CA ASN A 279 -22.09 -1.04 2.75
C ASN A 279 -22.28 -0.14 3.97
N LEU A 280 -21.71 1.07 3.95
CA LEU A 280 -21.91 2.12 4.95
C LEU A 280 -23.37 2.53 5.02
N LYS A 281 -24.03 2.75 3.88
CA LYS A 281 -25.44 3.12 3.85
C LYS A 281 -26.33 2.06 4.47
N LYS A 282 -26.08 0.78 4.14
CA LYS A 282 -26.80 -0.34 4.76
C LYS A 282 -26.53 -0.39 6.27
N PHE A 283 -25.25 -0.38 6.66
CA PHE A 283 -24.82 -0.47 8.04
C PHE A 283 -25.39 0.66 8.91
N LEU A 284 -25.25 1.92 8.49
CA LEU A 284 -25.77 3.08 9.21
C LEU A 284 -27.29 3.08 9.29
N ASN A 285 -27.99 2.60 8.26
CA ASN A 285 -29.44 2.49 8.32
C ASN A 285 -29.91 1.40 9.30
N GLU A 286 -29.24 0.23 9.32
CA GLU A 286 -29.54 -0.87 10.26
C GLU A 286 -29.18 -0.54 11.71
N LYS A 287 -28.18 0.34 11.91
CA LYS A 287 -27.64 0.69 13.24
C LYS A 287 -28.02 2.07 13.74
N ARG A 288 -28.85 2.80 12.98
CA ARG A 288 -29.27 4.18 13.26
C ARG A 288 -29.80 4.41 14.67
N ASP A 289 -30.59 3.47 15.18
CA ASP A 289 -31.24 3.60 16.49
C ASP A 289 -30.44 2.92 17.62
N VAL A 290 -29.22 2.44 17.32
CA VAL A 290 -28.35 1.72 18.26
C VAL A 290 -27.06 2.49 18.49
N LEU A 291 -26.36 2.90 17.43
CA LEU A 291 -25.06 3.57 17.53
C LEU A 291 -25.24 5.05 17.82
N THR A 292 -24.43 5.56 18.75
CA THR A 292 -24.35 6.99 19.08
C THR A 292 -23.03 7.62 18.65
N ALA A 293 -22.02 6.80 18.36
CA ALA A 293 -20.75 7.26 17.83
C ALA A 293 -20.07 6.20 16.95
N ILE A 294 -19.17 6.64 16.08
CA ILE A 294 -18.32 5.77 15.25
C ILE A 294 -16.87 6.26 15.28
N VAL A 295 -15.95 5.33 15.49
CA VAL A 295 -14.52 5.49 15.20
C VAL A 295 -14.28 5.00 13.77
N CYS A 296 -13.82 5.89 12.90
CA CYS A 296 -13.55 5.58 11.50
C CYS A 296 -12.10 5.15 11.31
N TYR A 297 -11.87 4.34 10.27
CA TYR A 297 -10.54 3.87 9.91
C TYR A 297 -9.60 5.05 9.74
N ASN A 298 -9.99 6.06 8.96
CA ASN A 298 -9.25 7.29 8.73
C ASN A 298 -10.21 8.46 8.38
N ASP A 299 -9.68 9.65 8.09
CA ASP A 299 -10.50 10.82 7.77
C ASP A 299 -11.27 10.68 6.44
N GLU A 300 -10.72 9.97 5.45
CA GLU A 300 -11.42 9.71 4.18
C GLU A 300 -12.72 8.92 4.44
N VAL A 301 -12.63 7.86 5.24
CA VAL A 301 -13.79 7.08 5.68
C VAL A 301 -14.71 7.91 6.59
N GLY A 302 -14.15 8.74 7.48
CA GLY A 302 -14.93 9.64 8.33
C GLY A 302 -15.80 10.60 7.53
N LEU A 303 -15.26 11.18 6.46
CA LEU A 303 -16.02 12.04 5.56
C LEU A 303 -17.07 11.27 4.76
N GLU A 304 -16.77 10.04 4.34
CA GLU A 304 -17.74 9.18 3.67
C GLU A 304 -18.92 8.82 4.58
N VAL A 305 -18.65 8.49 5.86
CA VAL A 305 -19.68 8.27 6.89
C VAL A 305 -20.55 9.52 7.05
N ALA A 306 -19.94 10.71 7.17
CA ALA A 306 -20.69 11.97 7.30
C ALA A 306 -21.58 12.23 6.06
N ASN A 307 -21.07 11.96 4.86
CA ASN A 307 -21.84 12.09 3.62
C ASN A 307 -23.02 11.13 3.55
N VAL A 308 -22.84 9.87 3.97
CA VAL A 308 -23.93 8.89 4.03
C VAL A 308 -24.96 9.26 5.11
N CYS A 309 -24.52 9.75 6.26
CA CYS A 309 -25.41 10.26 7.32
C CYS A 309 -26.33 11.37 6.78
N ARG A 310 -25.78 12.32 6.02
CA ARG A 310 -26.55 13.38 5.37
C ARG A 310 -27.64 12.83 4.44
N GLN A 311 -27.36 11.76 3.69
CA GLN A 311 -28.36 11.15 2.81
C GLN A 311 -29.45 10.37 3.57
N LEU A 312 -29.10 9.80 4.72
CA LEU A 312 -30.02 9.07 5.59
C LEU A 312 -30.76 9.98 6.58
N ASN A 313 -30.53 11.30 6.52
CA ASN A 313 -31.02 12.29 7.48
C ASN A 313 -30.64 11.95 8.94
N ILE A 314 -29.42 11.43 9.13
CA ILE A 314 -28.79 11.23 10.43
C ILE A 314 -27.95 12.48 10.70
N SER A 315 -28.29 13.24 11.74
CA SER A 315 -27.56 14.47 12.08
C SER A 315 -26.22 14.14 12.74
N VAL A 316 -25.16 14.80 12.28
CA VAL A 316 -23.82 14.76 12.86
C VAL A 316 -23.52 16.16 13.40
N PRO A 317 -23.14 16.33 14.69
CA PRO A 317 -22.91 15.28 15.68
C PRO A 317 -24.16 14.86 16.49
N ASP A 318 -25.33 15.48 16.26
CA ASP A 318 -26.46 15.37 17.20
C ASP A 318 -27.00 13.97 17.45
N LYS A 319 -27.06 13.12 16.41
CA LYS A 319 -27.49 11.73 16.51
C LYS A 319 -26.33 10.76 16.47
N LEU A 320 -25.26 11.11 15.77
CA LEU A 320 -24.10 10.26 15.59
C LEU A 320 -22.82 11.10 15.65
N SER A 321 -21.98 10.83 16.64
CA SER A 321 -20.62 11.37 16.73
C SER A 321 -19.68 10.58 15.80
N ILE A 322 -18.70 11.25 15.19
CA ILE A 322 -17.72 10.63 14.28
C ILE A 322 -16.32 11.10 14.69
N ILE A 323 -15.38 10.17 14.80
CA ILE A 323 -13.95 10.46 14.92
C ILE A 323 -13.19 9.80 13.77
N GLY A 324 -12.45 10.60 13.01
CA GLY A 324 -11.51 10.17 11.97
C GLY A 324 -10.11 9.89 12.51
N GLN A 325 -9.17 9.66 11.62
CA GLN A 325 -7.74 9.56 11.94
C GLN A 325 -6.89 10.18 10.84
N ASP A 326 -5.70 10.61 11.21
CA ASP A 326 -4.57 11.13 10.44
C ASP A 326 -4.46 12.66 10.27
N ASN A 327 -5.48 13.45 10.67
CA ASN A 327 -5.51 14.91 10.53
C ASN A 327 -5.11 15.37 9.11
N SER A 328 -5.72 14.71 8.13
CA SER A 328 -5.49 14.91 6.71
C SER A 328 -5.97 16.28 6.23
N TYR A 329 -5.55 16.67 5.03
CA TYR A 329 -6.05 17.88 4.39
C TYR A 329 -7.57 17.84 4.17
N ILE A 330 -8.15 16.64 4.03
CA ILE A 330 -9.59 16.42 3.84
C ILE A 330 -10.35 16.81 5.10
N ALA A 331 -9.86 16.43 6.28
CA ALA A 331 -10.49 16.82 7.56
C ALA A 331 -10.49 18.34 7.78
N LYS A 332 -9.47 19.05 7.28
CA LYS A 332 -9.33 20.50 7.43
C LYS A 332 -10.22 21.30 6.48
N ASN A 333 -10.45 20.79 5.27
CA ASN A 333 -11.16 21.49 4.20
C ASN A 333 -12.56 20.93 3.92
N ALA A 334 -13.01 19.94 4.68
CA ALA A 334 -14.37 19.44 4.60
C ALA A 334 -15.37 20.51 5.08
N ASN A 335 -16.60 20.44 4.57
CA ASN A 335 -17.71 21.30 5.03
C ASN A 335 -18.08 21.06 6.52
N ILE A 336 -17.52 20.02 7.14
CA ILE A 336 -17.63 19.72 8.56
C ILE A 336 -16.22 19.38 9.07
N LYS A 337 -15.77 20.05 10.14
CA LYS A 337 -14.43 19.77 10.68
C LYS A 337 -14.47 18.46 11.46
N LEU A 338 -13.80 17.42 10.98
CA LEU A 338 -13.75 16.14 11.68
C LEU A 338 -12.91 16.27 12.95
N THR A 339 -13.43 15.77 14.08
CA THR A 339 -12.56 15.36 15.20
C THR A 339 -11.70 14.19 14.73
N THR A 340 -10.39 14.26 14.95
CA THR A 340 -9.42 13.31 14.36
C THR A 340 -8.15 13.17 15.21
N LEU A 341 -7.26 12.26 14.85
CA LEU A 341 -5.96 12.01 15.49
C LEU A 341 -4.83 12.40 14.54
N THR A 342 -3.71 12.92 15.02
CA THR A 342 -2.58 13.31 14.16
C THR A 342 -1.83 12.11 13.57
N HIS A 343 -1.46 12.21 12.30
CA HIS A 343 -0.40 11.40 11.68
C HIS A 343 0.82 12.29 11.35
N PRO A 344 2.06 11.82 11.57
CA PRO A 344 3.28 12.59 11.35
C PRO A 344 3.67 12.62 9.86
N GLN A 345 2.74 12.91 8.95
CA GLN A 345 2.84 12.70 7.49
C GLN A 345 4.21 13.15 6.91
N GLU A 346 4.44 14.46 6.76
CA GLU A 346 5.67 15.00 6.17
C GLU A 346 6.92 14.68 7.01
N GLN A 347 6.79 14.71 8.34
CA GLN A 347 7.89 14.38 9.27
C GLN A 347 8.38 12.93 9.09
N MET A 348 7.45 11.97 8.96
CA MET A 348 7.78 10.57 8.75
C MET A 348 8.52 10.36 7.43
N GLY A 349 8.09 11.06 6.37
CA GLY A 349 8.79 11.02 5.09
C GLY A 349 10.22 11.54 5.20
N HIS A 350 10.40 12.68 5.87
CA HIS A 350 11.71 13.24 6.16
C HIS A 350 12.58 12.26 6.96
N ASP A 351 12.03 11.69 8.04
CA ASP A 351 12.76 10.78 8.93
C ASP A 351 13.14 9.46 8.25
N ALA A 352 12.29 8.93 7.38
CA ALA A 352 12.61 7.75 6.57
C ALA A 352 13.78 8.01 5.62
N ALA A 353 13.76 9.14 4.90
CA ALA A 353 14.84 9.55 4.02
C ALA A 353 16.14 9.78 4.79
N ASP A 354 16.05 10.48 5.93
CA ASP A 354 17.20 10.76 6.78
C ASP A 354 17.81 9.48 7.37
N TRP A 355 16.98 8.50 7.76
CA TRP A 355 17.44 7.19 8.21
C TRP A 355 18.26 6.48 7.11
N VAL A 356 17.72 6.40 5.87
CA VAL A 356 18.40 5.75 4.75
C VAL A 356 19.72 6.45 4.42
N ILE A 357 19.72 7.79 4.38
CA ILE A 357 20.94 8.58 4.14
C ILE A 357 21.99 8.31 5.21
N LYS A 358 21.61 8.37 6.49
CA LYS A 358 22.54 8.11 7.60
C LYS A 358 23.11 6.70 7.54
N LYS A 359 22.29 5.71 7.17
CA LYS A 359 22.74 4.33 7.00
C LYS A 359 23.76 4.22 5.86
N LEU A 360 23.49 4.87 4.72
CA LEU A 360 24.41 4.94 3.58
C LEU A 360 25.71 5.71 3.85
N GLN A 361 25.70 6.61 4.83
CA GLN A 361 26.89 7.31 5.33
C GLN A 361 27.66 6.50 6.38
N GLY A 362 27.25 5.25 6.65
CA GLY A 362 27.96 4.33 7.55
C GLY A 362 27.62 4.51 9.03
N LYS A 363 26.54 5.25 9.37
CA LYS A 363 26.09 5.37 10.75
C LYS A 363 25.57 4.01 11.25
N LYS A 364 26.12 3.54 12.37
CA LYS A 364 25.81 2.23 12.95
C LYS A 364 24.66 2.26 13.94
N ASP A 365 24.58 3.32 14.76
CA ASP A 365 23.57 3.48 15.80
C ASP A 365 22.36 4.25 15.26
N LEU A 366 21.49 3.53 14.56
CA LEU A 366 20.20 4.03 14.11
C LEU A 366 19.06 3.28 14.81
N PRO A 367 17.94 3.94 15.12
CA PRO A 367 16.76 3.26 15.65
C PRO A 367 16.27 2.21 14.65
N ASN A 368 15.92 1.02 15.16
CA ASN A 368 15.24 -0.01 14.37
C ASN A 368 13.72 0.19 14.41
N GLU A 369 13.17 0.66 15.52
CA GLU A 369 11.73 0.82 15.68
C GLU A 369 11.43 2.23 16.15
N THR A 370 10.49 2.91 15.49
CA THR A 370 10.01 4.23 15.92
C THR A 370 8.50 4.26 15.87
N TYR A 371 7.89 4.59 17.00
CA TYR A 371 6.45 4.82 17.13
C TYR A 371 6.16 6.29 17.40
N TYR A 372 5.47 6.95 16.49
CA TYR A 372 4.95 8.29 16.72
C TYR A 372 3.69 8.23 17.58
N GLN A 373 3.59 9.14 18.54
CA GLN A 373 2.44 9.20 19.43
C GLN A 373 1.33 10.08 18.81
N PRO A 374 0.10 9.57 18.68
CA PRO A 374 -1.02 10.33 18.14
C PRO A 374 -1.54 11.35 19.15
N VAL A 375 -2.00 12.49 18.65
CA VAL A 375 -2.65 13.55 19.43
C VAL A 375 -4.06 13.78 18.89
N LEU A 376 -5.03 13.90 19.79
CA LEU A 376 -6.41 14.23 19.44
C LEU A 376 -6.53 15.71 19.02
N ILE A 377 -7.20 15.92 17.90
CA ILE A 377 -7.55 17.23 17.36
C ILE A 377 -9.08 17.32 17.38
N GLU A 378 -9.60 18.20 18.23
CA GLU A 378 -11.03 18.46 18.32
C GLU A 378 -11.57 19.15 17.07
N GLY A 379 -12.69 18.65 16.57
CA GLY A 379 -13.48 19.24 15.50
C GLY A 379 -14.92 19.48 15.94
N GLU A 380 -15.85 19.36 15.00
CA GLU A 380 -17.28 19.63 15.16
C GLU A 380 -18.13 18.35 15.14
N THR A 381 -17.51 17.17 15.00
CA THR A 381 -18.21 15.90 14.80
C THR A 381 -18.40 15.06 16.03
N VAL A 382 -18.13 15.59 17.23
CA VAL A 382 -18.34 14.84 18.48
C VAL A 382 -19.19 15.65 19.43
N LYS A 383 -20.25 15.03 19.95
CA LYS A 383 -21.16 15.60 20.94
C LYS A 383 -20.95 14.95 22.30
N GLU A 384 -21.11 15.75 23.35
CA GLU A 384 -21.24 15.24 24.71
C GLU A 384 -22.69 14.84 24.98
N LEU A 385 -22.90 13.62 25.46
CA LEU A 385 -24.20 13.13 25.87
C LEU A 385 -24.40 13.41 27.35
N ASP A 386 -25.57 13.94 27.70
CA ASP A 386 -25.96 14.08 29.10
C ASP A 386 -25.98 12.69 29.74
N VAL A 387 -25.09 12.46 30.70
CA VAL A 387 -25.03 11.21 31.46
C VAL A 387 -26.28 11.15 32.33
N GLN A 388 -27.22 10.27 31.97
CA GLN A 388 -28.36 9.92 32.83
C GLN A 388 -27.94 9.03 33.99
#